data_AF-A0A0A2E933-F1
#
_entry.id   AF-A0A0A2E933-F1
#
_cell.length_a   1.000
_cell.length_b   1.000
_cell.length_c   1.000
_cell.angle_alpha   90.00
_cell.angle_beta   90.00
_cell.angle_gamma   90.00
#
_symmetry.space_group_name_H-M   'P 1'
#
loop_
_entity.id
_entity.type
_entity.pdbx_description
1 polymer ?
#
loop_
_entity_poly.entity_id
_entity_poly.type
_entity_poly.pdbx_seq_one_letter_code
_entity_poly.pdbx_strand_id
1 'polypeptide(L)'
;MDKNSILQYKSAFDSIVRYIESDDAKEQIEIWFARELQTILGYARWENFIVAIHRAVASCKSQGINVDDHFREVTKMVELGSGAKREVSDFMLTRYACYLIAQNGDPKKEEIAFAQSYFAVQTRKAELIEERLNLLSRLETRDKLRAAEKQLSQNIYERGVDDKGFGRIRSKGDTALFGGHTTEDMKRRLGVKSNRPLADFLPTLTIAAKNLATEMTNYNVENKDLHGEPSITHEHIQNNQSVRAMLGNRGIKPEELPAAEDIKKLERKVTRDEKKIEQASQKLPKNKK
;
A
#
# COMPACT_ATOMS: atom_id res chain seq x y z
N MET A 1 4.26 -6.92 -8.93
CA MET A 1 3.48 -7.39 -10.08
C MET A 1 4.23 -7.04 -11.36
N ASP A 2 4.39 -7.98 -12.29
CA ASP A 2 5.04 -7.73 -13.58
C ASP A 2 4.07 -7.09 -14.60
N LYS A 3 4.60 -6.63 -15.74
CA LYS A 3 3.83 -5.92 -16.77
C LYS A 3 2.72 -6.75 -17.42
N ASN A 4 2.94 -8.05 -17.62
CA ASN A 4 1.92 -8.92 -18.24
C ASN A 4 0.75 -9.11 -17.28
N SER A 5 1.05 -9.34 -15.99
CA SER A 5 0.04 -9.41 -14.93
C SER A 5 -0.76 -8.11 -14.85
N ILE A 6 -0.11 -6.93 -14.90
CA ILE A 6 -0.79 -5.63 -14.91
C ILE A 6 -1.77 -5.52 -16.09
N LEU A 7 -1.37 -5.95 -17.30
CA LEU A 7 -2.23 -5.91 -18.49
C LEU A 7 -3.42 -6.88 -18.37
N GLN A 8 -3.20 -8.08 -17.84
CA GLN A 8 -4.25 -9.07 -17.63
C GLN A 8 -5.28 -8.57 -16.62
N TYR A 9 -4.83 -8.09 -15.45
CA TYR A 9 -5.73 -7.50 -14.46
C TYR A 9 -6.48 -6.31 -15.04
N LYS A 10 -5.79 -5.39 -15.72
CA LYS A 10 -6.45 -4.25 -16.36
C LYS A 10 -7.58 -4.71 -17.28
N SER A 11 -7.32 -5.70 -18.14
CA SER A 11 -8.34 -6.25 -19.04
C SER A 11 -9.51 -6.87 -18.28
N ALA A 12 -9.25 -7.59 -17.19
CA ALA A 12 -10.30 -8.16 -16.35
C ALA A 12 -11.19 -7.06 -15.75
N PHE A 13 -10.61 -6.04 -15.13
CA PHE A 13 -11.35 -4.92 -14.54
C PHE A 13 -12.11 -4.10 -15.60
N ASP A 14 -11.54 -3.90 -16.78
CA ASP A 14 -12.20 -3.19 -17.89
C ASP A 14 -13.42 -3.96 -18.41
N SER A 15 -13.40 -5.30 -18.39
CA SER A 15 -14.48 -6.11 -18.95
C SER A 15 -15.78 -6.08 -18.14
N ILE A 16 -15.71 -5.68 -16.86
CA ILE A 16 -16.87 -5.59 -15.97
C ILE A 16 -17.38 -4.14 -15.78
N VAL A 17 -16.86 -3.20 -16.56
CA VAL A 17 -17.34 -1.81 -16.55
C VAL A 17 -18.71 -1.78 -17.21
N ARG A 18 -19.69 -1.19 -16.51
CA ARG A 18 -21.05 -0.98 -17.01
C ARG A 18 -21.33 0.51 -17.06
N TYR A 19 -22.32 0.89 -17.86
CA TYR A 19 -22.75 2.27 -18.03
C TYR A 19 -24.24 2.37 -17.73
N ILE A 20 -24.64 3.40 -17.01
CA ILE A 20 -26.04 3.77 -16.79
C ILE A 20 -26.28 5.22 -17.20
N GLU A 21 -27.52 5.60 -17.43
CA GLU A 21 -27.88 6.99 -17.74
C GLU A 21 -27.94 7.84 -16.45
N SER A 22 -27.52 9.10 -16.56
CA SER A 22 -27.71 10.11 -15.52
C SER A 22 -29.19 10.49 -15.36
N ASP A 23 -29.51 11.18 -14.26
CA ASP A 23 -30.89 11.64 -13.97
C ASP A 23 -31.49 12.51 -15.10
N ASP A 24 -30.64 13.27 -15.81
CA ASP A 24 -31.01 14.14 -16.92
C ASP A 24 -30.82 13.50 -18.31
N ALA A 25 -30.42 12.22 -18.36
CA ALA A 25 -30.13 11.44 -19.57
C ALA A 25 -29.10 12.08 -20.53
N LYS A 26 -28.26 13.01 -20.04
CA LYS A 26 -27.24 13.69 -20.85
C LYS A 26 -25.87 13.03 -20.76
N GLU A 27 -25.61 12.29 -19.70
CA GLU A 27 -24.32 11.68 -19.42
C GLU A 27 -24.47 10.18 -19.13
N GLN A 28 -23.44 9.42 -19.48
CA GLN A 28 -23.31 8.03 -19.05
C GLN A 28 -22.42 7.96 -17.82
N ILE A 29 -22.87 7.21 -16.82
CA ILE A 29 -22.18 7.00 -15.56
C ILE A 29 -21.54 5.62 -15.56
N GLU A 30 -20.22 5.59 -15.37
CA GLU A 30 -19.47 4.35 -15.17
C GLU A 30 -19.80 3.74 -13.80
N ILE A 31 -20.23 2.48 -13.81
CA ILE A 31 -20.55 1.70 -12.63
C ILE A 31 -19.96 0.29 -12.71
N TRP A 32 -19.86 -0.34 -11.55
CA TRP A 32 -19.50 -1.74 -11.38
C TRP A 32 -20.55 -2.45 -10.53
N PHE A 33 -20.83 -3.70 -10.87
CA PHE A 33 -21.63 -4.56 -10.01
C PHE A 33 -20.73 -5.29 -9.00
N ALA A 34 -21.12 -5.28 -7.73
CA ALA A 34 -20.37 -5.92 -6.66
C ALA A 34 -20.17 -7.42 -6.90
N ARG A 35 -21.14 -8.14 -7.48
CA ARG A 35 -20.98 -9.57 -7.80
C ARG A 35 -19.88 -9.85 -8.82
N GLU A 36 -19.75 -8.99 -9.84
CA GLU A 36 -18.68 -9.10 -10.84
C GLU A 36 -17.33 -8.72 -10.20
N LEU A 37 -17.32 -7.63 -9.43
CA LEU A 37 -16.14 -7.13 -8.74
C LEU A 37 -15.60 -8.11 -7.69
N GLN A 38 -16.49 -8.81 -6.96
CA GLN A 38 -16.14 -9.84 -5.97
C GLN A 38 -15.13 -10.85 -6.54
N THR A 39 -15.42 -11.36 -7.73
CA THR A 39 -14.66 -12.43 -8.38
C THR A 39 -13.26 -11.94 -8.74
N ILE A 40 -13.17 -10.74 -9.32
CA ILE A 40 -11.91 -10.14 -9.75
C ILE A 40 -11.06 -9.67 -8.57
N LEU A 41 -11.68 -9.31 -7.44
CA LEU A 41 -10.98 -9.02 -6.18
C LEU A 41 -10.59 -10.27 -5.39
N GLY A 42 -10.78 -11.47 -5.96
CA GLY A 42 -10.36 -12.74 -5.36
C GLY A 42 -11.18 -13.16 -4.13
N TYR A 43 -12.43 -12.69 -3.98
CA TYR A 43 -13.31 -13.13 -2.90
C TYR A 43 -14.13 -14.35 -3.34
N ALA A 44 -13.79 -15.53 -2.81
CA ALA A 44 -14.53 -16.76 -3.14
C ALA A 44 -15.98 -16.78 -2.61
N ARG A 45 -16.25 -16.10 -1.49
CA ARG A 45 -17.54 -16.12 -0.79
C ARG A 45 -18.10 -14.70 -0.67
N TRP A 46 -19.40 -14.55 -0.97
CA TRP A 46 -20.08 -13.26 -0.91
C TRP A 46 -20.12 -12.68 0.50
N GLU A 47 -20.27 -13.55 1.51
CA GLU A 47 -20.33 -13.19 2.92
C GLU A 47 -19.04 -12.50 3.39
N ASN A 48 -17.90 -12.82 2.75
CA ASN A 48 -16.63 -12.14 3.04
C ASN A 48 -16.55 -10.80 2.29
N PHE A 49 -17.09 -10.74 1.07
CA PHE A 49 -17.04 -9.52 0.27
C PHE A 49 -18.00 -8.45 0.78
N ILE A 50 -19.19 -8.83 1.23
CA ILE A 50 -20.16 -7.91 1.83
C ILE A 50 -19.59 -7.23 3.08
N VAL A 51 -18.73 -7.90 3.85
CA VAL A 51 -18.02 -7.29 4.98
C VAL A 51 -17.08 -6.19 4.49
N ALA A 52 -16.35 -6.39 3.39
CA ALA A 52 -15.50 -5.35 2.79
C ALA A 52 -16.34 -4.16 2.27
N ILE A 53 -17.50 -4.43 1.64
CA ILE A 53 -18.45 -3.39 1.22
C ILE A 53 -18.95 -2.58 2.42
N HIS A 54 -19.37 -3.23 3.50
CA HIS A 54 -19.84 -2.53 4.70
C HIS A 54 -18.75 -1.67 5.36
N ARG A 55 -17.48 -2.12 5.36
CA ARG A 55 -16.35 -1.30 5.81
C ARG A 55 -16.14 -0.08 4.90
N ALA A 56 -16.25 -0.25 3.58
CA ALA A 56 -16.18 0.86 2.63
C ALA A 56 -17.32 1.87 2.82
N VAL A 57 -18.55 1.39 3.06
CA VAL A 57 -19.70 2.22 3.40
C VAL A 57 -19.47 2.99 4.70
N ALA A 58 -18.93 2.34 5.74
CA ALA A 58 -18.59 3.00 6.99
C ALA A 58 -17.50 4.08 6.81
N SER A 59 -16.48 3.80 5.98
CA SER A 59 -15.45 4.78 5.60
C SER A 59 -16.08 6.00 4.90
N CYS A 60 -16.93 5.77 3.90
CA CYS A 60 -17.68 6.83 3.19
C CYS A 60 -18.46 7.72 4.17
N LYS A 61 -19.22 7.12 5.11
CA LYS A 61 -19.95 7.84 6.16
C LYS A 61 -19.03 8.67 7.06
N SER A 62 -17.89 8.11 7.47
CA SER A 62 -16.93 8.79 8.34
C SER A 62 -16.30 10.02 7.69
N GLN A 63 -16.23 10.04 6.35
CA GLN A 63 -15.75 11.18 5.57
C GLN A 63 -16.85 12.23 5.31
N GLY A 64 -18.08 12.02 5.80
CA GLY A 64 -19.20 12.93 5.61
C GLY A 64 -19.80 12.89 4.20
N ILE A 65 -19.50 11.84 3.42
CA ILE A 65 -19.97 11.67 2.05
C ILE A 65 -21.29 10.88 2.05
N ASN A 66 -22.24 11.28 1.20
CA ASN A 66 -23.51 10.58 1.08
C ASN A 66 -23.30 9.19 0.46
N VAL A 67 -23.70 8.15 1.17
CA VAL A 67 -23.51 6.75 0.73
C VAL A 67 -24.33 6.45 -0.53
N ASP A 68 -25.55 6.97 -0.62
CA ASP A 68 -26.48 6.67 -1.72
C ASP A 68 -26.00 7.23 -3.07
N ASP A 69 -25.07 8.19 -3.04
CA ASP A 69 -24.41 8.74 -4.22
C ASP A 69 -23.44 7.73 -4.86
N HIS A 70 -23.03 6.69 -4.13
CA HIS A 70 -21.92 5.81 -4.52
C HIS A 70 -22.20 4.31 -4.36
N PHE A 71 -23.05 3.94 -3.40
CA PHE A 71 -23.43 2.56 -3.10
C PHE A 71 -24.94 2.45 -3.22
N ARG A 72 -25.41 1.55 -4.09
CA ARG A 72 -26.83 1.23 -4.20
C ARG A 72 -27.03 -0.27 -4.20
N GLU A 73 -27.79 -0.77 -3.24
CA GLU A 73 -28.23 -2.16 -3.26
C GLU A 73 -29.26 -2.35 -4.37
N VAL A 74 -29.08 -3.41 -5.15
CA VAL A 74 -29.95 -3.81 -6.25
C VAL A 74 -30.15 -5.32 -6.22
N THR A 75 -31.27 -5.78 -6.79
CA THR A 75 -31.55 -7.21 -6.90
C THR A 75 -31.46 -7.61 -8.36
N LYS A 76 -30.67 -8.63 -8.67
CA LYS A 76 -30.61 -9.22 -10.01
C LYS A 76 -31.32 -10.56 -10.03
N MET A 77 -32.07 -10.80 -11.09
CA MET A 77 -32.60 -12.13 -11.42
C MET A 77 -31.54 -12.92 -12.16
N VAL A 78 -31.13 -14.06 -11.60
CA VAL A 78 -30.21 -15.00 -12.25
C VAL A 78 -30.94 -16.30 -12.58
N GLU A 79 -30.71 -16.82 -13.77
CA GLU A 79 -31.19 -18.14 -14.19
C GLU A 79 -30.30 -19.22 -13.58
N LEU A 80 -30.93 -20.17 -12.89
CA LEU A 80 -30.30 -21.36 -12.36
C LEU A 80 -30.19 -22.41 -13.47
N GLY A 81 -29.28 -23.38 -13.32
CA GLY A 81 -29.12 -24.48 -14.28
C GLY A 81 -30.38 -25.33 -14.51
N SER A 82 -31.41 -25.17 -13.68
CA SER A 82 -32.75 -25.77 -13.82
C SER A 82 -33.76 -24.91 -14.61
N GLY A 83 -33.38 -23.72 -15.08
CA GLY A 83 -34.28 -22.73 -15.71
C GLY A 83 -35.08 -21.86 -14.73
N ALA A 84 -34.99 -22.12 -13.42
CA ALA A 84 -35.62 -21.30 -12.39
C ALA A 84 -34.86 -19.98 -12.19
N LYS A 85 -35.57 -18.87 -11.99
CA LYS A 85 -34.96 -17.56 -11.69
C LYS A 85 -34.90 -17.32 -10.19
N ARG A 86 -33.74 -16.85 -9.70
CA ARG A 86 -33.54 -16.47 -8.29
C ARG A 86 -33.13 -15.01 -8.18
N GLU A 87 -33.71 -14.32 -7.21
CA GLU A 87 -33.27 -12.99 -6.78
C GLU A 87 -31.97 -13.08 -5.98
N VAL A 88 -30.96 -12.33 -6.41
CA VAL A 88 -29.67 -12.23 -5.74
C VAL A 88 -29.36 -10.76 -5.47
N SER A 89 -29.09 -10.43 -4.21
CA SER A 89 -28.63 -9.08 -3.80
C SER A 89 -27.25 -8.80 -4.39
N ASP A 90 -27.09 -7.59 -4.91
CA ASP A 90 -25.91 -7.05 -5.56
C ASP A 90 -25.81 -5.55 -5.21
N PHE A 91 -24.69 -4.91 -5.55
CA PHE A 91 -24.54 -3.46 -5.41
C PHE A 91 -24.13 -2.86 -6.74
N MET A 92 -24.75 -1.74 -7.08
CA MET A 92 -24.27 -0.81 -8.07
C MET A 92 -23.30 0.17 -7.39
N LEU A 93 -22.08 0.22 -7.90
CA LEU A 93 -20.96 0.92 -7.29
C LEU A 93 -20.36 1.92 -8.27
N THR A 94 -20.14 3.16 -7.83
CA THR A 94 -19.33 4.12 -8.58
C THR A 94 -17.85 3.76 -8.51
N ARG A 95 -17.02 4.44 -9.30
CA ARG A 95 -15.55 4.31 -9.20
C ARG A 95 -15.05 4.62 -7.79
N TYR A 96 -15.57 5.66 -7.14
CA TYR A 96 -15.21 6.00 -5.77
C TYR A 96 -15.60 4.89 -4.78
N ALA A 97 -16.79 4.30 -4.89
CA ALA A 97 -17.17 3.15 -4.07
C ALA A 97 -16.23 1.95 -4.27
N CYS A 98 -15.87 1.64 -5.52
CA CYS A 98 -14.93 0.57 -5.83
C CYS A 98 -13.54 0.83 -5.25
N TYR A 99 -13.07 2.09 -5.30
CA TYR A 99 -11.82 2.50 -4.68
C TYR A 99 -11.84 2.30 -3.16
N LEU A 100 -12.92 2.71 -2.48
CA LEU A 100 -13.08 2.50 -1.04
C LEU A 100 -13.14 1.01 -0.67
N ILE A 101 -13.81 0.18 -1.48
CA ILE A 101 -13.84 -1.28 -1.29
C ILE A 101 -12.43 -1.86 -1.40
N ALA A 102 -11.64 -1.41 -2.38
CA ALA A 102 -10.25 -1.83 -2.53
C ALA A 102 -9.37 -1.38 -1.35
N GLN A 103 -9.56 -0.17 -0.83
CA GLN A 103 -8.85 0.31 0.37
C GLN A 103 -9.19 -0.50 1.64
N ASN A 104 -10.41 -1.01 1.73
CA ASN A 104 -10.89 -1.79 2.89
C ASN A 104 -10.81 -3.30 2.69
N GLY A 105 -10.18 -3.75 1.59
CA GLY A 105 -9.96 -5.15 1.29
C GLY A 105 -8.74 -5.74 2.02
N ASP A 106 -8.47 -7.03 1.78
CA ASP A 106 -7.28 -7.69 2.33
C ASP A 106 -6.00 -7.21 1.61
N PRO A 107 -5.11 -6.46 2.27
CA PRO A 107 -3.92 -5.91 1.64
C PRO A 107 -2.91 -6.98 1.21
N LYS A 108 -3.06 -8.24 1.67
CA LYS A 108 -2.18 -9.35 1.27
C LYS A 108 -2.49 -9.88 -0.13
N LYS A 109 -3.63 -9.49 -0.72
CA LYS A 109 -4.07 -9.92 -2.05
C LYS A 109 -3.54 -8.98 -3.13
N GLU A 110 -2.91 -9.53 -4.16
CA GLU A 110 -2.40 -8.74 -5.28
C GLU A 110 -3.54 -8.05 -6.05
N GLU A 111 -4.70 -8.69 -6.14
CA GLU A 111 -5.91 -8.16 -6.76
C GLU A 111 -6.39 -6.88 -6.07
N ILE A 112 -6.24 -6.81 -4.74
CA ILE A 112 -6.61 -5.65 -3.94
C ILE A 112 -5.63 -4.50 -4.18
N ALA A 113 -4.32 -4.77 -4.17
CA ALA A 113 -3.30 -3.77 -4.47
C ALA A 113 -3.46 -3.22 -5.91
N PHE A 114 -3.80 -4.08 -6.86
CA PHE A 114 -4.12 -3.69 -8.23
C PHE A 114 -5.38 -2.80 -8.27
N ALA A 115 -6.47 -3.20 -7.61
CA ALA A 115 -7.72 -2.44 -7.58
C ALA A 115 -7.53 -1.03 -6.99
N GLN A 116 -6.76 -0.89 -5.91
CA GLN A 116 -6.40 0.41 -5.31
C GLN A 116 -5.67 1.31 -6.29
N SER A 117 -4.90 0.72 -7.21
CA SER A 117 -4.16 1.47 -8.23
C SER A 117 -5.06 1.79 -9.44
N TYR A 118 -5.83 0.81 -9.89
CA TYR A 118 -6.73 0.90 -11.04
C TYR A 118 -7.85 1.95 -10.84
N PHE A 119 -8.57 1.90 -9.71
CA PHE A 119 -9.68 2.84 -9.47
C PHE A 119 -9.21 4.26 -9.14
N ALA A 120 -7.93 4.42 -8.81
CA ALA A 120 -7.39 5.71 -8.43
C ALA A 120 -6.82 6.54 -9.57
N VAL A 121 -6.54 5.91 -10.70
CA VAL A 121 -6.10 6.63 -11.90
C VAL A 121 -7.31 6.98 -12.75
N GLN A 122 -7.41 8.25 -13.15
CA GLN A 122 -8.51 8.70 -14.01
C GLN A 122 -8.41 8.07 -15.40
N THR A 123 -7.20 8.04 -15.95
CA THR A 123 -6.91 7.31 -17.19
C THR A 123 -6.32 5.97 -16.83
N ARG A 124 -7.01 4.89 -17.19
CA ARG A 124 -6.65 3.50 -16.87
C ARG A 124 -5.42 3.02 -17.67
N LYS A 125 -4.46 3.89 -17.96
CA LYS A 125 -3.22 3.53 -18.68
C LYS A 125 -2.39 2.60 -17.80
N ALA A 126 -1.90 1.51 -18.38
CA ALA A 126 -1.12 0.50 -17.65
C ALA A 126 0.10 1.12 -16.95
N GLU A 127 0.78 2.06 -17.61
CA GLU A 127 1.94 2.80 -17.06
C GLU A 127 1.58 3.57 -15.77
N LEU A 128 0.44 4.26 -15.73
CA LEU A 128 0.00 5.00 -14.54
C LEU A 128 -0.40 4.07 -13.40
N ILE A 129 -0.98 2.91 -13.72
CA ILE A 129 -1.29 1.86 -12.74
C ILE A 129 0.01 1.30 -12.17
N GLU A 130 0.99 1.00 -13.02
CA GLU A 130 2.33 0.52 -12.63
C GLU A 130 3.05 1.53 -11.72
N GLU A 131 3.07 2.81 -12.09
CA GLU A 131 3.62 3.88 -11.26
C GLU A 131 2.96 3.93 -9.87
N ARG A 132 1.64 3.81 -9.82
CA ARG A 132 0.89 3.82 -8.55
C ARG A 132 1.15 2.57 -7.71
N LEU A 133 1.25 1.39 -8.32
CA LEU A 133 1.62 0.16 -7.63
C LEU A 133 3.00 0.28 -6.99
N ASN A 134 3.98 0.82 -7.72
CA ASN A 134 5.34 1.04 -7.21
C ASN A 134 5.34 2.04 -6.03
N LEU A 135 4.49 3.08 -6.10
CA LEU A 135 4.31 4.05 -5.03
C LEU A 135 3.76 3.37 -3.76
N LEU A 136 2.67 2.61 -3.88
CA LEU A 136 2.07 1.89 -2.75
C LEU A 136 3.03 0.87 -2.13
N SER A 137 3.73 0.09 -2.95
CA SER A 137 4.74 -0.87 -2.49
C SER A 137 5.85 -0.19 -1.68
N ARG A 138 6.26 1.01 -2.09
CA ARG A 138 7.27 1.78 -1.34
C ARG A 138 6.75 2.29 0.01
N LEU A 139 5.49 2.74 0.07
CA LEU A 139 4.86 3.12 1.34
C LEU A 139 4.81 1.92 2.30
N GLU A 140 4.35 0.77 1.82
CA GLU A 140 4.28 -0.47 2.61
C GLU A 140 5.67 -0.90 3.11
N THR A 141 6.69 -0.85 2.24
CA THR A 141 8.07 -1.21 2.62
C THR A 141 8.61 -0.27 3.70
N ARG A 142 8.26 1.03 3.63
CA ARG A 142 8.64 2.00 4.67
C ARG A 142 7.93 1.72 5.98
N ASP A 143 6.65 1.38 5.95
CA ASP A 143 5.89 1.05 7.16
C ASP A 143 6.40 -0.23 7.83
N LYS A 144 6.81 -1.24 7.04
CA LYS A 144 7.54 -2.40 7.57
C LYS A 144 8.82 -2.00 8.30
N LEU A 145 9.65 -1.14 7.69
CA LEU A 145 10.85 -0.62 8.36
C LEU A 145 10.50 0.16 9.64
N ARG A 146 9.46 1.00 9.62
CA ARG A 146 9.01 1.74 10.83
C ARG A 146 8.62 0.77 11.95
N ALA A 147 7.89 -0.31 11.61
CA ALA A 147 7.48 -1.33 12.57
C ALA A 147 8.69 -2.10 13.13
N ALA A 148 9.61 -2.55 12.29
CA ALA A 148 10.83 -3.24 12.68
C ALA A 148 11.73 -2.37 13.58
N GLU A 149 11.92 -1.10 13.21
CA GLU A 149 12.69 -0.12 14.01
C GLU A 149 12.02 0.14 15.36
N LYS A 150 10.68 0.23 15.40
CA LYS A 150 9.92 0.40 16.65
C LYS A 150 10.07 -0.82 17.56
N GLN A 151 9.95 -2.03 17.01
CA GLN A 151 10.17 -3.26 17.75
C GLN A 151 11.60 -3.33 18.29
N LEU A 152 12.59 -2.98 17.47
CA LEU A 152 13.99 -2.96 17.90
C LEU A 152 14.20 -1.97 19.04
N SER A 153 13.66 -0.76 18.91
CA SER A 153 13.74 0.25 19.96
C SER A 153 13.15 -0.25 21.28
N GLN A 154 12.00 -0.94 21.26
CA GLN A 154 11.40 -1.49 22.46
C GLN A 154 12.25 -2.64 23.04
N ASN A 155 12.63 -3.58 22.19
CA ASN A 155 13.41 -4.76 22.56
C ASN A 155 14.72 -4.39 23.28
N ILE A 156 15.46 -3.43 22.73
CA ILE A 156 16.76 -3.00 23.29
C ILE A 156 16.60 -2.10 24.52
N TYR A 157 15.49 -1.37 24.64
CA TYR A 157 15.20 -0.55 25.80
C TYR A 157 15.05 -1.39 27.07
N GLU A 158 14.30 -2.50 26.95
CA GLU A 158 14.16 -3.51 28.01
C GLU A 158 15.51 -4.18 28.38
N ARG A 159 16.53 -4.03 27.51
CA ARG A 159 17.89 -4.59 27.65
C ARG A 159 18.95 -3.53 27.98
N GLY A 160 18.52 -2.38 28.52
CA GLY A 160 19.41 -1.36 29.08
C GLY A 160 19.97 -0.35 28.06
N VAL A 161 19.34 -0.20 26.89
CA VAL A 161 19.71 0.82 25.89
C VAL A 161 18.73 2.01 25.94
N ASP A 162 19.24 3.23 26.07
CA ASP A 162 18.41 4.44 26.04
C ASP A 162 18.16 4.94 24.60
N ASP A 163 17.29 5.94 24.44
CA ASP A 163 16.96 6.52 23.13
C ASP A 163 18.21 7.06 22.40
N LYS A 164 19.18 7.60 23.14
CA LYS A 164 20.44 8.08 22.57
C LYS A 164 21.29 6.91 22.05
N GLY A 165 21.34 5.81 22.80
CA GLY A 165 21.97 4.56 22.41
C GLY A 165 21.34 3.95 21.17
N PHE A 166 20.00 3.95 21.08
CA PHE A 166 19.31 3.53 19.86
C PHE A 166 19.72 4.38 18.65
N GLY A 167 19.80 5.71 18.82
CA GLY A 167 20.29 6.62 17.79
C GLY A 167 21.71 6.28 17.30
N ARG A 168 22.62 5.94 18.23
CA ARG A 168 23.99 5.50 17.92
C ARG A 168 24.04 4.15 17.22
N ILE A 169 23.28 3.16 17.69
CA ILE A 169 23.17 1.82 17.07
C ILE A 169 22.70 1.97 15.63
N ARG A 170 21.59 2.69 15.40
CA ARG A 170 21.06 2.93 14.06
C ARG A 170 22.07 3.64 13.15
N SER A 171 22.79 4.64 13.67
CA SER A 171 23.80 5.35 12.89
C SER A 171 24.98 4.46 12.50
N LYS A 172 25.44 3.59 13.42
CA LYS A 172 26.49 2.60 13.13
C LYS A 172 26.03 1.52 12.14
N GLY A 173 24.76 1.10 12.22
CA GLY A 173 24.13 0.24 11.22
C GLY A 173 24.12 0.88 9.84
N ASP A 174 23.73 2.16 9.74
CA ASP A 174 23.79 2.92 8.49
C ASP A 174 25.22 2.97 7.94
N THR A 175 26.22 3.29 8.76
CA THR A 175 27.63 3.27 8.35
C THR A 175 28.04 1.92 7.76
N ALA A 176 27.64 0.82 8.38
CA ALA A 176 27.92 -0.52 7.88
C ALA A 176 27.21 -0.81 6.55
N LEU A 177 25.94 -0.43 6.41
CA LEU A 177 25.15 -0.68 5.21
C LEU A 177 25.59 0.20 4.03
N PHE A 178 26.02 1.43 4.28
CA PHE A 178 26.38 2.41 3.24
C PHE A 178 27.89 2.49 3.00
N GLY A 179 28.62 1.39 3.21
CA GLY A 179 30.04 1.32 2.83
C GLY A 179 30.95 2.31 3.57
N GLY A 180 30.62 2.65 4.82
CA GLY A 180 31.36 3.60 5.64
C GLY A 180 30.73 4.99 5.74
N HIS A 181 29.65 5.28 5.01
CA HIS A 181 28.95 6.57 5.09
C HIS A 181 27.95 6.60 6.25
N THR A 182 28.10 7.58 7.14
CA THR A 182 27.15 7.79 8.24
C THR A 182 25.77 8.22 7.72
N THR A 183 24.76 8.16 8.58
CA THR A 183 23.43 8.69 8.29
C THR A 183 23.48 10.15 7.80
N GLU A 184 24.31 11.00 8.40
CA GLU A 184 24.42 12.42 8.02
C GLU A 184 25.19 12.59 6.70
N ASP A 185 26.17 11.74 6.38
CA ASP A 185 26.82 11.73 5.06
C ASP A 185 25.81 11.42 3.96
N MET A 186 24.99 10.39 4.19
CA MET A 186 23.94 10.01 3.25
C MET A 186 22.87 11.09 3.12
N LYS A 187 22.49 11.77 4.21
CA LYS A 187 21.58 12.93 4.12
C LYS A 187 22.17 14.05 3.28
N ARG A 188 23.44 14.40 3.47
CA ARG A 188 24.12 15.43 2.65
C ARG A 188 24.15 15.02 1.17
N ARG A 189 24.51 13.78 0.89
CA ARG A 189 24.59 13.24 -0.48
C ARG A 189 23.22 13.27 -1.20
N LEU A 190 22.15 12.94 -0.49
CA LEU A 190 20.80 12.87 -1.05
C LEU A 190 20.01 14.19 -0.92
N GLY A 191 20.63 15.28 -0.43
CA GLY A 191 19.97 16.57 -0.26
C GLY A 191 18.87 16.59 0.82
N VAL A 192 18.96 15.71 1.82
CA VAL A 192 17.97 15.58 2.90
C VAL A 192 18.33 16.50 4.06
N LYS A 193 17.36 17.28 4.53
CA LYS A 193 17.53 18.13 5.73
C LYS A 193 17.79 17.27 6.98
N SER A 194 18.66 17.71 7.89
CA SER A 194 19.04 16.93 9.09
C SER A 194 17.85 16.57 9.99
N ASN A 195 16.80 17.40 10.05
CA ASN A 195 15.58 17.13 10.82
C ASN A 195 14.61 16.13 10.16
N ARG A 196 14.92 15.65 8.95
CA ARG A 196 14.11 14.65 8.23
C ARG A 196 14.72 13.25 8.37
N PRO A 197 13.90 12.19 8.46
CA PRO A 197 14.40 10.82 8.42
C PRO A 197 15.04 10.51 7.06
N LEU A 198 16.24 9.94 7.06
CA LEU A 198 16.93 9.50 5.83
C LEU A 198 16.07 8.50 5.04
N ALA A 199 15.43 7.55 5.73
CA ALA A 199 14.62 6.49 5.13
C ALA A 199 13.46 7.00 4.26
N ASP A 200 12.98 8.23 4.47
CA ASP A 200 11.90 8.82 3.65
C ASP A 200 12.36 9.15 2.21
N PHE A 201 13.67 9.17 1.95
CA PHE A 201 14.28 9.54 0.67
C PHE A 201 15.07 8.39 0.03
N LEU A 202 15.12 7.24 0.70
CA LEU A 202 15.80 6.06 0.18
C LEU A 202 14.92 5.35 -0.88
N PRO A 203 15.54 4.74 -1.90
CA PRO A 203 14.85 3.81 -2.79
C PRO A 203 14.26 2.61 -2.05
N THR A 204 13.20 2.01 -2.60
CA THR A 204 12.51 0.85 -2.00
C THR A 204 13.47 -0.29 -1.66
N LEU A 205 14.42 -0.59 -2.55
CA LEU A 205 15.44 -1.62 -2.34
C LEU A 205 16.29 -1.35 -1.09
N THR A 206 16.73 -0.11 -0.90
CA THR A 206 17.53 0.28 0.26
C THR A 206 16.72 0.22 1.55
N ILE A 207 15.43 0.63 1.51
CA ILE A 207 14.53 0.50 2.66
C ILE A 207 14.36 -0.97 3.04
N ALA A 208 14.16 -1.85 2.05
CA ALA A 208 14.04 -3.29 2.27
C ALA A 208 15.32 -3.91 2.86
N ALA A 209 16.49 -3.48 2.38
CA ALA A 209 17.78 -3.89 2.93
C ALA A 209 17.94 -3.48 4.41
N LYS A 210 17.61 -2.22 4.74
CA LYS A 210 17.58 -1.76 6.14
C LYS A 210 16.60 -2.56 6.99
N ASN A 211 15.42 -2.85 6.45
CA ASN A 211 14.40 -3.64 7.14
C ASN A 211 14.95 -5.03 7.48
N LEU A 212 15.52 -5.73 6.50
CA LEU A 212 16.10 -7.06 6.71
C LEU A 212 17.19 -7.05 7.80
N ALA A 213 18.12 -6.10 7.75
CA ALA A 213 19.17 -5.99 8.77
C ALA A 213 18.59 -5.71 10.18
N THR A 214 17.53 -4.90 10.25
CA THR A 214 16.81 -4.58 11.50
C THR A 214 16.10 -5.80 12.06
N GLU A 215 15.40 -6.56 11.21
CA GLU A 215 14.71 -7.81 11.59
C GLU A 215 15.70 -8.88 12.07
N MET A 216 16.83 -9.05 11.37
CA MET A 216 17.89 -9.95 11.81
C MET A 216 18.43 -9.55 13.20
N THR A 217 18.55 -8.24 13.44
CA THR A 217 18.99 -7.73 14.75
C THR A 217 17.94 -8.00 15.82
N ASN A 218 16.64 -7.75 15.55
CA ASN A 218 15.55 -8.09 16.46
C ASN A 218 15.61 -9.56 16.89
N TYR A 219 15.67 -10.45 15.90
CA TYR A 219 15.74 -11.89 16.10
C TYR A 219 16.97 -12.29 16.91
N ASN A 220 18.16 -11.76 16.59
CA ASN A 220 19.39 -12.15 17.28
C ASN A 220 19.50 -11.58 18.70
N VAL A 221 19.02 -10.35 18.93
CA VAL A 221 18.97 -9.74 20.27
C VAL A 221 18.09 -10.55 21.22
N GLU A 222 16.95 -11.03 20.72
CA GLU A 222 16.04 -11.87 21.49
C GLU A 222 16.63 -13.27 21.73
N ASN A 223 17.05 -13.97 20.67
CA ASN A 223 17.52 -15.36 20.78
C ASN A 223 18.84 -15.53 21.53
N LYS A 224 19.75 -14.56 21.42
CA LYS A 224 21.05 -14.59 22.11
C LYS A 224 21.03 -13.84 23.44
N ASP A 225 19.87 -13.33 23.86
CA ASP A 225 19.67 -12.50 25.04
C ASP A 225 20.75 -11.41 25.18
N LEU A 226 20.91 -10.58 24.14
CA LEU A 226 21.97 -9.57 24.11
C LEU A 226 21.61 -8.36 24.97
N HIS A 227 22.48 -7.97 25.90
CA HIS A 227 22.26 -6.81 26.77
C HIS A 227 23.24 -5.66 26.51
N GLY A 228 22.76 -4.44 26.70
CA GLY A 228 23.55 -3.22 26.63
C GLY A 228 23.95 -2.80 25.21
N GLU A 229 24.25 -1.50 25.08
CA GLU A 229 24.54 -0.90 23.78
C GLU A 229 25.71 -1.54 23.01
N PRO A 230 26.87 -1.89 23.63
CA PRO A 230 28.01 -2.41 22.87
C PRO A 230 27.71 -3.75 22.16
N SER A 231 27.05 -4.67 22.86
CA SER A 231 26.70 -6.01 22.33
C SER A 231 25.71 -5.89 21.18
N ILE A 232 24.62 -5.13 21.39
CA ILE A 232 23.57 -4.89 20.41
C ILE A 232 24.10 -4.11 19.20
N THR A 233 24.99 -3.14 19.42
CA THR A 233 25.67 -2.41 18.35
C THR A 233 26.48 -3.37 17.47
N HIS A 234 27.25 -4.27 18.07
CA HIS A 234 28.09 -5.21 17.34
C HIS A 234 27.24 -6.12 16.45
N GLU A 235 26.17 -6.68 17.01
CA GLU A 235 25.19 -7.50 16.29
C GLU A 235 24.56 -6.71 15.13
N HIS A 236 24.12 -5.48 15.38
CA HIS A 236 23.50 -4.64 14.35
C HIS A 236 24.47 -4.29 13.22
N ILE A 237 25.74 -3.98 13.53
CA ILE A 237 26.78 -3.73 12.52
C ILE A 237 26.99 -4.98 11.66
N GLN A 238 27.15 -6.16 12.28
CA GLN A 238 27.37 -7.42 11.56
C GLN A 238 26.22 -7.72 10.59
N ASN A 239 24.97 -7.59 11.04
CA ASN A 239 23.80 -7.82 10.18
C ASN A 239 23.77 -6.85 8.99
N ASN A 240 24.08 -5.57 9.20
CA ASN A 240 24.16 -4.59 8.12
C ASN A 240 25.32 -4.86 7.15
N GLN A 241 26.48 -5.32 7.65
CA GLN A 241 27.61 -5.75 6.81
C GLN A 241 27.24 -6.96 5.96
N SER A 242 26.55 -7.96 6.52
CA SER A 242 26.08 -9.13 5.77
C SER A 242 25.11 -8.74 4.66
N VAL A 243 24.12 -7.89 4.95
CA VAL A 243 23.19 -7.38 3.93
C VAL A 243 23.94 -6.56 2.87
N ARG A 244 24.89 -5.71 3.25
CA ARG A 244 25.71 -4.93 2.31
C ARG A 244 26.58 -5.80 1.41
N ALA A 245 27.17 -6.85 1.96
CA ALA A 245 27.96 -7.82 1.20
C ALA A 245 27.09 -8.56 0.18
N MET A 246 25.89 -9.01 0.60
CA MET A 246 24.92 -9.65 -0.28
C MET A 246 24.54 -8.76 -1.49
N LEU A 247 24.26 -7.47 -1.23
CA LEU A 247 23.96 -6.51 -2.31
C LEU A 247 25.18 -6.26 -3.20
N GLY A 248 26.37 -6.13 -2.59
CA GLY A 248 27.62 -5.93 -3.30
C GLY A 248 27.96 -7.07 -4.27
N ASN A 249 27.70 -8.32 -3.89
CA ASN A 249 27.89 -9.50 -4.74
C ASN A 249 27.02 -9.47 -6.01
N ARG A 250 25.97 -8.65 -6.03
CA ARG A 250 25.10 -8.42 -7.20
C ARG A 250 25.37 -7.08 -7.88
N GLY A 251 26.47 -6.39 -7.54
CA GLY A 251 26.83 -5.09 -8.07
C GLY A 251 26.00 -3.92 -7.52
N ILE A 252 25.21 -4.15 -6.47
CA ILE A 252 24.32 -3.13 -5.89
C ILE A 252 25.03 -2.47 -4.71
N LYS A 253 25.25 -1.17 -4.82
CA LYS A 253 25.85 -0.34 -3.76
C LYS A 253 24.81 0.66 -3.24
N PRO A 254 24.20 0.42 -2.06
CA PRO A 254 23.15 1.26 -1.51
C PRO A 254 23.49 2.76 -1.47
N GLU A 255 24.75 3.08 -1.21
CA GLU A 255 25.27 4.44 -1.12
C GLU A 255 25.37 5.17 -2.48
N GLU A 256 25.39 4.43 -3.59
CA GLU A 256 25.46 4.97 -4.95
C GLU A 256 24.07 5.11 -5.61
N LEU A 257 23.02 4.54 -5.00
CA LEU A 257 21.67 4.62 -5.55
C LEU A 257 21.11 6.06 -5.46
N PRO A 258 20.37 6.53 -6.49
CA PRO A 258 19.82 7.88 -6.51
C PRO A 258 18.78 8.09 -5.41
N ALA A 259 18.58 9.34 -5.00
CA ALA A 259 17.50 9.70 -4.10
C ALA A 259 16.14 9.39 -4.75
N ALA A 260 15.23 8.81 -3.97
CA ALA A 260 13.85 8.62 -4.38
C ALA A 260 12.98 9.75 -3.82
N GLU A 261 11.79 9.95 -4.42
CA GLU A 261 10.88 11.02 -4.01
C GLU A 261 10.53 10.92 -2.51
N ASP A 262 10.35 12.05 -1.83
CA ASP A 262 9.98 12.08 -0.41
C ASP A 262 8.69 11.27 -0.15
N ILE A 263 8.76 10.26 0.72
CA ILE A 263 7.62 9.44 1.12
C ILE A 263 6.44 10.28 1.64
N LYS A 264 6.69 11.36 2.40
CA LYS A 264 5.60 12.21 2.88
C LYS A 264 4.88 12.94 1.74
N LYS A 265 5.59 13.23 0.65
CA LYS A 265 4.98 13.80 -0.56
C LYS A 265 4.13 12.76 -1.27
N LEU A 266 4.56 11.49 -1.28
CA LEU A 266 3.80 10.37 -1.81
C LEU A 266 2.52 10.10 -1.00
N GLU A 267 2.60 10.06 0.33
CA GLU A 267 1.43 9.92 1.23
C GLU A 267 0.38 11.01 0.96
N ARG A 268 0.84 12.27 0.82
CA ARG A 268 -0.03 13.41 0.45
C ARG A 268 -0.61 13.28 -0.95
N LYS A 269 0.15 12.74 -1.92
CA LYS A 269 -0.33 12.48 -3.28
C LYS A 269 -1.47 11.46 -3.25
N VAL A 270 -1.31 10.36 -2.52
CA VAL A 270 -2.37 9.33 -2.36
C VAL A 270 -3.63 9.94 -1.75
N THR A 271 -3.50 10.70 -0.66
CA THR A 271 -4.64 11.37 0.01
C THR A 271 -5.34 12.38 -0.91
N ARG A 272 -4.57 13.13 -1.70
CA ARG A 272 -5.12 14.10 -2.66
C ARG A 272 -5.83 13.38 -3.81
N ASP A 273 -5.27 12.31 -4.32
CA ASP A 273 -5.86 11.53 -5.40
C ASP A 273 -7.18 10.91 -4.94
N GLU A 274 -7.29 10.44 -3.69
CA GLU A 274 -8.54 10.00 -3.07
C GLU A 274 -9.65 11.06 -3.15
N LYS A 275 -9.35 12.29 -2.73
CA LYS A 275 -10.30 13.41 -2.83
C LYS A 275 -10.68 13.73 -4.28
N LYS A 276 -9.73 13.61 -5.21
CA LYS A 276 -10.02 13.83 -6.64
C LYS A 276 -10.91 12.74 -7.21
N ILE A 277 -10.76 11.49 -6.79
CA ILE A 277 -11.62 10.38 -7.24
C ILE A 277 -13.05 10.62 -6.77
N GLU A 278 -13.24 11.05 -5.53
CA GLU A 278 -14.56 11.42 -5.00
C GLU A 278 -15.20 12.53 -5.84
N GLN A 279 -14.50 13.65 -6.02
CA GLN A 279 -15.00 14.81 -6.77
C GLN A 279 -15.27 14.52 -8.25
N ALA A 280 -14.45 13.67 -8.87
CA ALA A 280 -14.59 13.32 -10.29
C ALA A 280 -15.57 12.16 -10.53
N SER A 281 -15.92 11.40 -9.49
CA SER A 281 -16.88 10.31 -9.63
C SER A 281 -18.29 10.88 -9.72
N GLN A 282 -18.96 10.62 -10.84
CA GLN A 282 -20.37 10.90 -10.98
C GLN A 282 -21.16 10.12 -9.91
N LYS A 283 -22.25 10.74 -9.47
CA LYS A 283 -23.14 10.22 -8.44
C LYS A 283 -24.20 9.34 -9.08
N LEU A 284 -24.60 8.27 -8.39
CA LEU A 284 -25.67 7.41 -8.88
C LEU A 284 -26.99 8.19 -8.99
N PRO A 285 -27.78 8.00 -10.07
CA PRO A 285 -29.02 8.73 -10.33
C PRO A 285 -30.07 8.44 -9.26
N LYS A 286 -30.78 9.43 -8.72
CA LYS A 286 -31.73 9.16 -7.60
C LYS A 286 -32.85 8.22 -8.06
N ASN A 287 -33.27 7.32 -7.18
CA ASN A 287 -34.45 6.49 -7.48
C ASN A 287 -35.64 7.41 -7.77
N LYS A 288 -36.15 7.38 -9.01
CA LYS A 288 -37.47 7.92 -9.32
C LYS A 288 -38.46 7.07 -8.52
N LYS A 289 -38.98 7.63 -7.43
CA LYS A 289 -40.10 7.04 -6.68
C LYS A 289 -41.31 6.91 -7.57
#